data_AF-A0A9D5JKT4-F1
#
_entry.id   AF-A0A9D5JKT4-F1
#
_cell.length_a   1.000
_cell.length_b   1.000
_cell.length_c   1.000
_cell.angle_alpha   90.00
_cell.angle_beta   90.00
_cell.angle_gamma   90.00
#
_symmetry.space_group_name_H-M   'P 1'
#
loop_
_entity.id
_entity.type
_entity.pdbx_description
1 polymer ?
#
loop_
_entity_poly.entity_id
_entity_poly.type
_entity_poly.pdbx_seq_one_letter_code
_entity_poly.pdbx_strand_id
1 'polypeptide(L)'
;MVQNDTGHKPNISDRRFRRYHRQAERRRKQERRDSRFMAAVFSLAGITAAIAIGVAVFGMQGGRMDTGALADLTRPWLGSLSKFEVLGLVFIALVGGLYFWRIRKR
;
A
#
# COMPACT_ATOMS: atom_id res chain seq x y z
N MET A 1 -45.79 -43.81 1.71
CA MET A 1 -44.51 -43.28 1.21
C MET A 1 -43.78 -42.63 2.38
N VAL A 2 -42.83 -43.34 2.98
CA VAL A 2 -42.06 -42.84 4.13
C VAL A 2 -40.79 -42.19 3.58
N GLN A 3 -40.72 -40.87 3.65
CA GLN A 3 -39.50 -40.11 3.37
C GLN A 3 -38.50 -40.42 4.50
N ASN A 4 -37.50 -41.25 4.18
CA ASN A 4 -36.36 -41.46 5.05
C ASN A 4 -35.46 -40.21 4.99
N ASP A 5 -35.66 -39.30 5.93
CA ASP A 5 -34.68 -38.27 6.27
C ASP A 5 -33.48 -38.97 6.92
N THR A 6 -32.58 -39.47 6.06
CA THR A 6 -31.27 -39.95 6.49
C THR A 6 -30.48 -38.74 6.97
N GLY A 7 -30.56 -38.49 8.29
CA GLY A 7 -29.78 -37.50 8.99
C GLY A 7 -28.29 -37.75 8.76
N HIS A 8 -27.74 -37.07 7.75
CA HIS A 8 -26.33 -37.08 7.41
C HIS A 8 -25.56 -36.40 8.55
N LYS A 9 -25.19 -37.20 9.57
CA LYS A 9 -24.34 -36.73 10.67
C LYS A 9 -23.02 -36.30 10.03
N PRO A 10 -22.64 -35.01 10.08
CA PRO A 10 -21.46 -34.55 9.38
C PRO A 10 -20.24 -35.28 9.92
N ASN A 11 -19.56 -36.02 9.04
CA ASN A 11 -18.39 -36.81 9.41
C ASN A 11 -17.32 -35.88 10.01
N ILE A 12 -16.52 -36.43 10.92
CA ILE A 12 -15.42 -35.68 11.58
C ILE A 12 -14.45 -35.10 10.53
N SER A 13 -14.29 -35.80 9.40
CA SER A 13 -13.55 -35.34 8.22
C SER A 13 -14.17 -34.08 7.61
N ASP A 14 -15.49 -34.01 7.42
CA ASP A 14 -16.18 -32.83 6.85
C ASP A 14 -16.06 -31.58 7.72
N ARG A 15 -16.10 -31.74 9.05
CA ARG A 15 -15.87 -30.62 9.98
C ARG A 15 -14.44 -30.09 9.87
N ARG A 16 -13.46 -30.98 9.73
CA ARG A 16 -12.05 -30.63 9.57
C ARG A 16 -11.81 -29.96 8.20
N PHE A 17 -12.41 -30.50 7.14
CA PHE A 17 -12.38 -29.95 5.78
C PHE A 17 -12.99 -28.54 5.75
N ARG A 18 -14.17 -28.34 6.36
CA ARG A 18 -14.80 -27.01 6.48
C ARG A 18 -13.93 -26.00 7.24
N ARG A 19 -13.24 -26.42 8.31
CA ARG A 19 -12.32 -25.54 9.05
C ARG A 19 -11.10 -25.18 8.20
N TYR A 20 -10.52 -26.15 7.51
CA TYR A 20 -9.37 -25.95 6.63
C TYR A 20 -9.72 -25.02 5.45
N HIS A 21 -10.85 -25.24 4.78
CA HIS A 21 -11.34 -24.36 3.72
C HIS A 21 -11.65 -22.95 4.20
N ARG A 22 -12.28 -22.78 5.37
CA ARG A 22 -12.51 -21.44 5.94
C ARG A 22 -11.21 -20.73 6.29
N GLN A 23 -10.19 -21.44 6.78
CA GLN A 23 -8.87 -20.85 7.03
C GLN A 23 -8.14 -20.51 5.72
N ALA A 24 -8.19 -21.39 4.72
CA ALA A 24 -7.61 -21.15 3.40
C ALA A 24 -8.29 -19.97 2.67
N GLU A 25 -9.62 -19.84 2.76
CA GLU A 25 -10.35 -18.69 2.22
C GLU A 25 -9.97 -17.38 2.90
N ARG A 26 -9.73 -17.40 4.23
CA ARG A 26 -9.25 -16.22 4.95
C ARG A 26 -7.85 -15.81 4.52
N ARG A 27 -6.94 -16.78 4.34
CA ARG A 27 -5.58 -16.54 3.83
C ARG A 27 -5.61 -15.96 2.42
N ARG A 28 -6.39 -16.55 1.51
CA ARG A 28 -6.58 -16.02 0.15
C ARG A 28 -7.15 -14.60 0.14
N LYS A 29 -8.05 -14.27 1.07
CA LYS A 29 -8.60 -12.90 1.20
C LYS A 29 -7.57 -11.91 1.74
N GLN A 30 -6.66 -12.34 2.62
CA GLN A 30 -5.55 -11.52 3.11
C GLN A 30 -4.50 -11.30 2.01
N GLU A 31 -4.06 -12.37 1.34
CA GLU A 31 -3.11 -12.32 0.22
C GLU A 31 -3.61 -11.41 -0.92
N ARG A 32 -4.91 -11.45 -1.24
CA ARG A 32 -5.52 -10.56 -2.25
C ARG A 32 -5.55 -9.08 -1.84
N ARG A 33 -5.60 -8.78 -0.54
CA ARG A 33 -5.54 -7.39 -0.06
C ARG A 33 -4.11 -6.87 -0.11
N ASP A 34 -3.16 -7.70 0.30
CA ASP A 34 -1.74 -7.35 0.28
C ASP A 34 -1.25 -7.19 -1.16
N SER A 35 -1.65 -8.07 -2.08
CA SER A 35 -1.24 -7.95 -3.50
C SER A 35 -1.77 -6.67 -4.16
N ARG A 36 -3.00 -6.27 -3.87
CA ARG A 36 -3.56 -5.00 -4.37
C ARG A 36 -2.86 -3.78 -3.79
N PHE A 37 -2.53 -3.82 -2.50
CA PHE A 37 -1.77 -2.76 -1.85
C PHE A 37 -0.37 -2.64 -2.45
N MET A 38 0.35 -3.75 -2.60
CA MET A 38 1.67 -3.76 -3.22
C MET A 38 1.62 -3.32 -4.68
N ALA A 39 0.63 -3.74 -5.45
CA ALA A 39 0.44 -3.27 -6.81
C ALA A 39 0.23 -1.74 -6.87
N ALA A 40 -0.56 -1.18 -5.95
CA ALA A 40 -0.73 0.27 -5.85
C ALA A 40 0.60 0.98 -5.50
N VAL A 41 1.34 0.47 -4.52
CA VAL A 41 2.66 1.01 -4.13
C VAL A 41 3.63 0.97 -5.31
N PHE A 42 3.75 -0.16 -6.01
CA PHE A 42 4.63 -0.30 -7.17
C PHE A 42 4.19 0.59 -8.34
N SER A 43 2.89 0.73 -8.59
CA SER A 43 2.39 1.65 -9.63
C SER A 43 2.75 3.10 -9.32
N LEU A 44 2.59 3.52 -8.05
CA LEU A 44 2.91 4.86 -7.62
C LEU A 44 4.41 5.13 -7.73
N ALA A 45 5.22 4.18 -7.27
CA ALA A 45 6.68 4.23 -7.38
C ALA A 45 7.13 4.29 -8.85
N GLY A 46 6.55 3.47 -9.73
CA GLY A 46 6.86 3.45 -11.15
C GLY A 46 6.52 4.76 -11.86
N ILE A 47 5.33 5.32 -11.61
CA ILE A 47 4.93 6.62 -12.16
C ILE A 47 5.87 7.72 -11.67
N THR A 48 6.17 7.73 -10.36
CA THR A 48 7.08 8.72 -9.76
C THR A 48 8.48 8.63 -10.36
N ALA A 49 9.01 7.41 -10.52
CA ALA A 49 10.31 7.18 -11.14
C ALA A 49 10.33 7.62 -12.61
N ALA A 50 9.28 7.33 -13.38
CA ALA A 50 9.17 7.77 -14.78
C ALA A 50 9.17 9.30 -14.89
N ILE A 51 8.43 9.99 -14.03
CA ILE A 51 8.42 11.46 -13.97
C ILE A 51 9.82 11.99 -13.62
N ALA A 52 10.47 11.43 -12.60
CA ALA A 52 11.81 11.85 -12.18
C ALA A 52 12.84 11.70 -13.31
N ILE A 53 12.81 10.57 -14.02
CA ILE A 53 13.69 10.32 -15.17
C ILE A 53 13.38 11.31 -16.30
N GLY A 54 12.10 11.51 -16.63
CA GLY A 54 11.70 12.46 -17.67
C GLY A 54 12.16 13.88 -17.38
N VAL A 55 12.05 14.33 -16.12
CA VAL A 55 12.54 15.63 -15.65
C VAL A 55 14.07 15.71 -15.78
N ALA A 56 14.80 14.68 -15.35
CA ALA A 56 16.25 14.64 -15.44
C ALA A 56 16.74 14.72 -16.91
N VAL A 57 16.14 13.92 -17.80
CA VAL A 57 16.49 13.89 -19.22
C VAL A 57 16.19 15.21 -19.91
N PHE A 58 15.04 15.83 -19.62
CA PHE A 58 14.68 17.13 -20.19
C PHE A 58 15.62 18.25 -19.70
N GLY A 59 16.02 18.22 -18.43
CA GLY A 59 17.03 19.14 -17.90
C GLY A 59 18.39 18.99 -18.57
N MET A 60 18.82 17.75 -18.85
CA MET A 60 20.10 17.49 -19.54
C MET A 60 20.13 17.97 -20.99
N GLN A 61 19.00 18.00 -21.69
CA GLN A 61 18.92 18.47 -23.08
C GLN A 61 18.84 20.00 -23.23
N GLY A 62 19.08 20.74 -22.15
CA GLY A 62 19.02 22.21 -22.16
C GLY A 62 17.59 22.76 -22.13
N GLY A 63 16.60 21.92 -21.80
CA GLY A 63 15.26 22.37 -21.52
C GLY A 63 15.29 23.41 -20.40
N ARG A 64 14.84 24.63 -20.68
CA ARG A 64 14.67 25.67 -19.66
C ARG A 64 13.51 25.26 -18.75
N MET A 65 13.81 24.42 -17.76
CA MET A 65 12.89 24.20 -16.65
C MET A 65 12.91 25.44 -15.79
N ASP A 66 11.75 26.08 -15.64
CA ASP A 66 11.56 27.06 -14.58
C ASP A 66 11.59 26.32 -13.24
N THR A 67 12.80 26.14 -12.74
CA THR A 67 13.08 25.51 -11.45
C THR A 67 12.84 26.50 -10.32
N GLY A 68 12.38 27.74 -10.55
CA GLY A 68 12.19 28.73 -9.50
C GLY A 68 11.32 28.21 -8.34
N ALA A 69 10.24 27.50 -8.67
CA ALA A 69 9.38 26.86 -7.67
C ALA A 69 10.06 25.68 -6.95
N LEU A 70 10.78 24.81 -7.69
CA LEU A 70 11.50 23.68 -7.08
C LEU A 70 12.68 24.15 -6.21
N ALA A 71 13.38 25.18 -6.66
CA ALA A 71 14.50 25.79 -5.97
C ALA A 71 14.06 26.42 -4.65
N ASP A 72 12.88 27.05 -4.60
CA ASP A 72 12.35 27.56 -3.34
C ASP A 72 11.95 26.44 -2.36
N LEU A 73 11.55 25.28 -2.87
CA LEU A 73 11.21 24.10 -2.09
C LEU A 73 12.43 23.30 -1.59
N THR A 74 13.56 23.36 -2.31
CA THR A 74 14.82 22.72 -1.89
C THR A 74 15.67 23.62 -1.00
N ARG A 75 15.32 24.90 -0.84
CA ARG A 75 16.01 25.79 0.10
C ARG A 75 15.86 25.31 1.55
N PRO A 76 16.93 25.42 2.36
CA PRO A 76 16.87 25.11 3.79
C PRO A 76 15.85 26.01 4.47
N TRP A 77 15.01 25.38 5.29
CA TRP A 77 13.93 26.05 6.03
C TRP A 77 14.04 25.82 7.53
N LEU A 78 14.33 24.58 7.95
CA LEU A 78 14.48 24.21 9.35
C LEU A 78 15.88 23.65 9.60
N GLY A 79 16.82 24.52 9.98
CA GLY A 79 18.23 24.17 10.09
C GLY A 79 18.81 23.79 8.72
N SER A 80 19.32 22.56 8.60
CA SER A 80 19.82 22.02 7.32
C SER A 80 18.73 21.37 6.45
N LEU A 81 17.49 21.25 6.96
CA LEU A 81 16.41 20.57 6.24
C LEU A 81 15.68 21.53 5.29
N SER A 82 15.49 21.08 4.05
CA SER A 82 14.70 21.76 3.03
C SER A 82 13.19 21.64 3.27
N LYS A 83 12.39 22.53 2.65
CA LYS A 83 10.91 22.44 2.74
C LYS A 83 10.40 21.08 2.25
N PHE A 84 11.02 20.51 1.22
CA PHE A 84 10.72 19.16 0.73
C PHE A 84 10.94 18.08 1.80
N GLU A 85 12.07 18.11 2.49
CA GLU A 85 12.38 17.13 3.52
C GLU A 85 11.43 17.26 4.72
N VAL A 86 11.14 18.49 5.16
CA VAL A 86 10.18 18.74 6.24
C VAL A 86 8.80 18.20 5.86
N LEU A 87 8.33 18.47 4.64
CA LEU A 87 7.03 18.00 4.17
C LEU A 87 6.99 16.47 4.03
N GLY A 88 8.08 15.85 3.56
CA GLY A 88 8.24 14.40 3.51
C GLY A 88 8.19 13.76 4.89
N LEU A 89 8.89 14.32 5.87
CA LEU A 89 8.88 13.83 7.26
C LEU A 89 7.49 13.94 7.89
N VAL A 90 6.78 15.05 7.68
CA VAL A 90 5.39 15.23 8.12
C VAL A 90 4.48 14.18 7.50
N PHE A 91 4.63 13.93 6.19
CA PHE A 91 3.84 12.92 5.48
C PHE A 91 4.07 11.51 6.04
N ILE A 92 5.34 11.12 6.25
CA ILE A 92 5.70 9.82 6.84
C ILE A 92 5.12 9.68 8.25
N ALA A 93 5.24 10.71 9.10
CA ALA A 93 4.68 10.71 10.44
C ALA A 93 3.14 10.57 10.42
N LEU A 94 2.47 11.22 9.47
CA LEU A 94 1.01 11.16 9.33
C LEU A 94 0.54 9.78 8.89
N VAL A 95 1.16 9.20 7.84
CA VAL A 95 0.82 7.86 7.35
C VAL A 95 1.16 6.79 8.38
N GLY A 96 2.36 6.86 8.97
CA GLY A 96 2.80 5.96 10.03
C GLY A 96 1.90 6.05 11.27
N GLY A 97 1.50 7.25 11.66
CA GLY A 97 0.58 7.51 12.76
C GLY A 97 -0.83 6.97 12.49
N LEU A 98 -1.39 7.18 11.29
CA LEU A 98 -2.66 6.60 10.87
C LEU A 98 -2.62 5.07 10.88
N TYR A 99 -1.53 4.49 10.38
CA TYR A 99 -1.33 3.04 10.37
C TYR A 99 -1.25 2.48 11.80
N PHE A 100 -0.45 3.11 12.66
CA PHE A 100 -0.31 2.74 14.07
C PHE A 100 -1.65 2.85 14.82
N TRP A 101 -2.38 3.95 14.62
CA TRP A 101 -3.71 4.14 15.19
C TRP A 101 -4.71 3.06 14.73
N ARG A 102 -4.63 2.66 13.46
CA ARG A 102 -5.49 1.61 12.90
C ARG A 102 -5.15 0.22 13.44
N ILE A 103 -3.88 -0.07 13.75
CA ILE A 103 -3.50 -1.30 14.44
C ILE A 103 -4.00 -1.28 15.89
N ARG A 104 -3.80 -0.17 16.62
CA ARG A 104 -4.20 -0.05 18.03
C ARG A 104 -5.72 -0.20 18.25
N LYS A 105 -6.53 0.18 17.27
CA LYS A 105 -8.01 0.07 17.33
C LYS A 105 -8.56 -1.30 16.89
N ARG A 106 -7.72 -2.25 16.50
CA ARG A 106 -8.11 -3.65 16.25
C ARG A 106 -7.80 -4.51 17.46
#